data_AF-X1CWJ9-F1
#
_entry.id   AF-X1CWJ9-F1
#
_cell.length_a   1.000
_cell.length_b   1.000
_cell.length_c   1.000
_cell.angle_alpha   90.00
_cell.angle_beta   90.00
_cell.angle_gamma   90.00
#
_symmetry.space_group_name_H-M   'P 1'
#
loop_
_entity.id
_entity.type
_entity.pdbx_description
1 polymer ?
#
loop_
_entity_poly.entity_id
_entity_poly.type
_entity_poly.pdbx_seq_one_letter_code
_entity_poly.pdbx_strand_id
1 'polypeptide(L)'
;MCLDKIQLLSCEFNGNPSIKHLIESFGIPHPEVGLILVNERSVDFSYQVQPGDEALIYPASPDLDRLSGLFLEGNLTIEPRFILDNHLGKLATYLRILGFDANYHNDYQDDELAKVTVDEDRILLTRDR
;
A
#
# COMPACT_ATOMS: atom_id res chain seq x y z
N MET A 1 12.32 7.11 -10.07
CA MET A 1 11.34 7.63 -11.06
C MET A 1 9.98 7.06 -10.64
N CYS A 2 9.35 7.62 -9.59
CA CYS A 2 8.08 7.10 -9.06
C CYS A 2 7.39 8.15 -8.16
N LEU A 3 7.14 9.35 -8.69
CA LEU A 3 6.15 10.29 -8.17
C LEU A 3 5.09 10.59 -9.26
N ASP A 4 5.03 9.78 -10.31
CA ASP A 4 4.44 10.22 -11.57
C ASP A 4 2.90 10.25 -11.61
N LYS A 5 2.19 9.89 -10.54
CA LYS A 5 0.72 9.98 -10.53
C LYS A 5 0.14 10.37 -9.17
N ILE A 6 0.37 11.61 -8.76
CA ILE A 6 -0.59 12.28 -7.86
C ILE A 6 -1.82 12.63 -8.72
N GLN A 7 -2.97 12.09 -8.35
CA GLN A 7 -4.24 12.45 -8.98
C GLN A 7 -4.97 13.47 -8.11
N LEU A 8 -5.11 14.69 -8.62
CA LEU A 8 -5.92 15.73 -7.98
C LEU A 8 -7.39 15.50 -8.32
N LEU A 9 -8.20 15.33 -7.29
CA LEU A 9 -9.65 15.16 -7.39
C LEU A 9 -10.32 16.26 -6.58
N SER A 10 -11.27 16.96 -7.20
CA SER A 10 -12.19 17.85 -6.50
C SER A 10 -13.55 17.18 -6.40
N CYS A 11 -14.21 17.35 -5.25
CA CYS A 11 -15.60 16.95 -5.08
C CYS A 11 -16.38 18.04 -4.37
N GLU A 12 -17.67 18.07 -4.67
CA GLU A 12 -18.66 18.77 -3.87
C GLU A 12 -19.39 17.74 -3.01
N PHE A 13 -19.71 18.10 -1.79
CA PHE A 13 -20.44 17.24 -0.86
C PHE A 13 -21.49 18.03 -0.11
N ASN A 14 -22.57 17.34 0.28
CA ASN A 14 -23.66 17.92 1.07
C ASN A 14 -23.63 17.37 2.50
N GLY A 15 -23.92 18.24 3.48
CA GLY A 15 -23.86 17.88 4.90
C GLY A 15 -22.42 17.76 5.40
N ASN A 16 -22.21 16.90 6.39
CA ASN A 16 -20.91 16.67 7.03
C ASN A 16 -20.49 15.21 6.79
N PRO A 17 -19.94 14.87 5.61
CA PRO A 17 -19.43 13.54 5.37
C PRO A 17 -18.13 13.32 6.15
N SER A 18 -17.92 12.08 6.57
CA SER A 18 -16.58 11.67 6.99
C SER A 18 -15.67 11.50 5.78
N ILE A 19 -14.37 11.65 6.00
CA ILE A 19 -13.35 11.47 4.95
C ILE A 19 -13.40 10.07 4.35
N LYS A 20 -13.73 9.05 5.14
CA LYS A 20 -13.98 7.68 4.66
C LYS A 20 -15.04 7.65 3.54
N HIS A 21 -16.19 8.28 3.75
CA HIS A 21 -17.26 8.26 2.76
C HIS A 21 -16.84 8.95 1.46
N LEU A 22 -16.06 10.04 1.55
CA LEU A 22 -15.55 10.71 0.36
C LEU A 22 -14.54 9.83 -0.40
N ILE A 23 -13.57 9.24 0.32
CA ILE A 23 -12.60 8.30 -0.26
C ILE A 23 -13.32 7.16 -0.99
N GLU A 24 -14.29 6.52 -0.34
CA GLU A 24 -15.07 5.42 -0.92
C GLU A 24 -15.92 5.89 -2.11
N SER A 25 -16.40 7.14 -2.11
CA SER A 25 -17.14 7.71 -3.24
C SER A 25 -16.30 7.88 -4.50
N PHE A 26 -14.97 8.03 -4.35
CA PHE A 26 -14.01 8.01 -5.46
C PHE A 26 -13.63 6.60 -5.91
N GLY A 27 -14.25 5.56 -5.33
CA GLY A 27 -14.00 4.16 -5.67
C GLY A 27 -12.78 3.56 -4.99
N ILE A 28 -12.21 4.24 -3.98
CA ILE A 28 -11.07 3.74 -3.20
C ILE A 28 -11.60 3.06 -1.93
N PRO A 29 -11.47 1.75 -1.76
CA PRO A 29 -11.85 1.07 -0.53
C PRO A 29 -11.00 1.53 0.65
N HIS A 30 -11.59 1.82 1.81
CA HIS A 30 -10.83 2.21 3.01
C HIS A 30 -9.72 1.22 3.44
N PRO A 31 -9.80 -0.12 3.20
CA PRO A 31 -8.70 -1.03 3.49
C PRO A 31 -7.46 -0.83 2.61
N GLU A 32 -7.62 -0.17 1.45
CA GLU A 32 -6.51 0.18 0.55
C GLU A 32 -5.82 1.49 0.97
N VAL A 33 -6.33 2.18 2.00
CA VAL A 33 -5.79 3.44 2.50
C VAL A 33 -4.96 3.21 3.76
N GLY A 34 -3.73 3.69 3.73
CA GLY A 34 -2.79 3.59 4.84
C GLY A 34 -2.73 4.87 5.68
N LEU A 35 -2.55 6.02 5.03
CA LEU A 35 -2.36 7.31 5.70
C LEU A 35 -3.27 8.37 5.07
N ILE A 36 -3.88 9.18 5.93
CA ILE A 36 -4.71 10.32 5.55
C ILE A 36 -4.10 11.56 6.18
N LEU A 37 -3.72 12.53 5.35
CA LEU A 37 -3.31 13.86 5.80
C LEU A 37 -4.35 14.88 5.37
N VAL A 38 -4.90 15.65 6.30
CA VAL A 38 -5.75 16.81 5.99
C VAL A 38 -5.03 18.06 6.43
N ASN A 39 -4.74 18.97 5.50
CA ASN A 39 -3.97 20.20 5.77
C ASN A 39 -2.70 19.89 6.60
N GLU A 40 -1.91 18.91 6.14
CA GLU A 40 -0.66 18.42 6.77
C GLU A 40 -0.83 17.69 8.12
N ARG A 41 -2.06 17.45 8.58
CA ARG A 41 -2.32 16.73 9.85
C ARG A 41 -2.79 15.32 9.58
N SER A 42 -2.18 14.35 10.25
CA SER A 42 -2.66 12.97 10.24
C SER A 42 -4.01 12.87 10.95
N VAL A 43 -4.97 12.25 10.28
CA VAL A 43 -6.32 12.03 10.79
C VAL A 43 -6.75 10.58 10.57
N ASP A 44 -7.77 10.15 11.30
CA ASP A 44 -8.41 8.85 11.08
C ASP A 44 -9.63 8.97 10.13
N PHE A 45 -10.22 7.81 9.80
CA PHE A 45 -11.39 7.71 8.94
C PHE A 45 -12.66 8.41 9.47
N SER A 46 -12.70 8.79 10.74
CA SER A 46 -13.85 9.47 11.37
C SER A 46 -13.85 10.99 11.18
N TYR A 47 -12.73 11.55 10.68
CA TYR A 47 -12.58 12.99 10.41
C TYR A 47 -13.72 13.53 9.55
N GLN A 48 -14.29 14.66 9.98
CA GLN A 48 -15.40 15.33 9.32
C GLN A 48 -14.86 16.41 8.37
N VAL A 49 -15.03 16.21 7.07
CA VAL A 49 -14.43 17.07 6.05
C VAL A 49 -15.09 18.44 6.06
N GLN A 50 -14.26 19.48 6.07
CA GLN A 50 -14.69 20.88 6.03
C GLN A 50 -14.52 21.48 4.62
N PRO A 51 -15.34 22.47 4.26
CA PRO A 51 -15.14 23.21 3.01
C PRO A 51 -13.74 23.82 2.95
N GLY A 52 -13.00 23.51 1.87
CA GLY A 52 -11.63 23.99 1.66
C GLY A 52 -10.54 23.09 2.23
N ASP A 53 -10.88 21.94 2.82
CA ASP A 53 -9.88 20.97 3.23
C ASP A 53 -9.14 20.37 2.01
N GLU A 54 -7.81 20.32 2.11
CA GLU A 54 -6.97 19.55 1.19
C GLU A 54 -6.55 18.24 1.86
N ALA A 55 -6.90 17.12 1.23
CA ALA A 55 -6.61 15.78 1.75
C ALA A 55 -5.63 15.03 0.84
N LEU A 56 -4.53 14.55 1.42
CA LEU A 56 -3.62 13.61 0.78
C LEU A 56 -3.89 12.21 1.31
N ILE A 57 -4.23 11.30 0.40
CA ILE A 57 -4.59 9.92 0.71
C ILE A 57 -3.49 9.01 0.17
N TYR A 58 -2.82 8.29 1.04
CA TYR A 58 -1.75 7.37 0.69
C TYR A 58 -2.21 5.92 0.81
N PRO A 59 -1.78 5.04 -0.11
CA PRO A 59 -2.16 3.64 -0.08
C PRO A 59 -1.59 2.93 1.15
N ALA A 60 -2.29 1.89 1.59
CA ALA A 60 -1.78 0.95 2.58
C ALA A 60 -0.52 0.30 2.00
N SER A 61 0.61 0.40 2.71
CA SER A 61 1.87 -0.22 2.33
C SER A 61 2.52 -0.88 3.55
N PRO A 62 3.27 -1.98 3.36
CA PRO A 62 3.95 -2.67 4.46
C PRO A 62 4.92 -1.76 5.23
N ASP A 63 5.44 -0.72 4.57
CA ASP A 63 6.44 0.18 5.13
C ASP A 63 5.85 1.38 5.89
N LEU A 64 4.53 1.54 5.94
CA LEU A 64 3.87 2.80 6.34
C LEU A 64 4.35 3.40 7.68
N ASP A 65 4.68 2.55 8.67
CA ASP A 65 5.23 2.99 9.96
C ASP A 65 6.62 3.66 9.81
N ARG A 66 7.43 3.25 8.84
CA ARG A 66 8.69 3.92 8.46
C ARG A 66 8.45 5.13 7.56
N LEU A 67 7.44 5.06 6.71
CA LEU A 67 7.12 6.10 5.74
C LEU A 67 6.48 7.35 6.36
N SER A 68 5.80 7.22 7.50
CA SER A 68 5.15 8.34 8.19
C SER A 68 6.10 9.52 8.46
N GLY A 69 7.40 9.25 8.67
CA GLY A 69 8.43 10.28 8.78
C GLY A 69 8.98 10.78 7.43
N LEU A 70 8.95 9.95 6.38
CA LEU A 70 9.49 10.23 5.04
C LEU A 70 8.47 10.90 4.10
N PHE A 71 7.16 10.74 4.33
CA PHE A 71 6.10 11.41 3.56
C PHE A 71 6.18 12.94 3.68
N LEU A 72 6.73 13.45 4.79
CA LEU A 72 7.03 14.87 4.97
C LEU A 72 8.11 15.37 4.00
N GLU A 73 8.95 14.48 3.46
CA GLU A 73 10.07 14.79 2.57
C GLU A 73 9.83 14.39 1.10
N GLY A 74 8.63 13.86 0.79
CA GLY A 74 8.14 13.75 -0.59
C GLY A 74 8.86 12.76 -1.50
N ASN A 75 9.63 11.80 -0.99
CA ASN A 75 10.40 10.89 -1.84
C ASN A 75 10.28 9.43 -1.37
N LEU A 76 9.33 8.69 -1.96
CA LEU A 76 9.14 7.27 -1.65
C LEU A 76 8.93 6.46 -2.93
N THR A 77 9.81 5.50 -3.15
CA THR A 77 9.64 4.43 -4.13
C THR A 77 9.63 3.13 -3.35
N ILE A 78 8.46 2.47 -3.28
CA ILE A 78 8.30 1.17 -2.64
C ILE A 78 8.03 0.19 -3.77
N GLU A 79 9.02 -0.62 -4.10
CA GLU A 79 8.85 -1.70 -5.06
C GLU A 79 8.53 -2.98 -4.28
N PRO A 80 7.32 -3.54 -4.43
CA PRO A 80 6.96 -4.75 -3.71
C PRO A 80 7.80 -5.94 -4.21
N ARG A 81 8.52 -6.58 -3.29
CA ARG A 81 9.35 -7.76 -3.53
C ARG A 81 8.66 -8.98 -2.94
N PHE A 82 8.54 -10.05 -3.71
CA PHE A 82 7.80 -11.26 -3.34
C PHE A 82 8.74 -12.47 -3.16
N ILE A 83 8.43 -13.30 -2.17
CA ILE A 83 8.89 -14.69 -2.09
C ILE A 83 7.67 -15.58 -2.32
N LEU A 84 7.82 -16.59 -3.19
CA LEU A 84 6.74 -17.52 -3.48
C LEU A 84 7.12 -18.95 -3.09
N ASP A 85 6.15 -19.64 -2.51
CA ASP A 85 6.20 -21.08 -2.24
C ASP A 85 6.29 -21.92 -3.54
N ASN A 86 6.80 -23.14 -3.42
CA ASN A 86 6.97 -24.14 -4.49
C ASN A 86 5.64 -24.44 -5.23
N HIS A 87 4.50 -24.30 -4.55
CA HIS A 87 3.17 -24.51 -5.11
C HIS A 87 2.69 -23.35 -5.99
N LEU A 88 3.40 -22.21 -6.00
CA LEU A 88 3.03 -20.99 -6.68
C LEU A 88 3.95 -20.63 -7.87
N GLY A 89 4.69 -21.59 -8.43
CA GLY A 89 5.63 -21.34 -9.54
C GLY A 89 5.01 -20.66 -10.79
N LYS A 90 3.74 -20.96 -11.11
CA LYS A 90 3.02 -20.26 -12.18
C LYS A 90 2.76 -18.79 -11.86
N LEU A 91 2.40 -18.49 -10.61
CA LEU A 91 2.20 -17.11 -10.15
C LEU A 91 3.52 -16.34 -10.15
N ALA A 92 4.62 -16.98 -9.73
CA ALA A 92 5.96 -16.36 -9.77
C ALA A 92 6.33 -15.92 -11.19
N THR A 93 5.99 -16.75 -12.18
CA THR A 93 6.20 -16.42 -13.60
C THR A 93 5.40 -15.19 -14.01
N TYR A 94 4.12 -15.11 -13.64
CA TYR A 94 3.29 -13.95 -13.97
C TYR A 94 3.77 -12.67 -13.30
N LEU A 95 4.18 -12.72 -12.04
CA LEU A 95 4.72 -11.56 -11.35
C LEU A 95 5.99 -11.04 -12.02
N ARG A 96 6.90 -11.92 -12.45
CA ARG A 96 8.11 -11.54 -13.20
C ARG A 96 7.78 -10.91 -14.54
N ILE A 97 6.80 -11.44 -15.27
CA ILE A 97 6.36 -10.86 -16.56
C ILE A 97 5.80 -9.45 -16.35
N LEU A 98 5.10 -9.22 -15.25
CA LEU A 98 4.56 -7.91 -14.88
C LEU A 98 5.62 -6.94 -14.33
N GLY A 99 6.88 -7.38 -14.21
CA GLY A 99 8.00 -6.53 -13.78
C GLY A 99 8.21 -6.49 -12.26
N PHE A 100 7.56 -7.36 -11.49
CA PHE A 100 7.77 -7.45 -10.05
C PHE A 100 8.99 -8.31 -9.71
N ASP A 101 9.72 -7.94 -8.65
CA ASP A 101 10.77 -8.77 -8.06
C ASP A 101 10.12 -9.94 -7.34
N ALA A 102 10.10 -11.10 -7.99
CA ALA A 102 9.51 -12.33 -7.48
C ALA A 102 10.56 -13.44 -7.44
N ASN A 103 11.01 -13.76 -6.23
CA ASN A 103 11.92 -14.87 -5.97
C ASN A 103 11.12 -16.17 -5.80
N TYR A 104 11.43 -17.14 -6.66
CA TYR A 104 10.91 -18.50 -6.63
C TYR A 104 12.05 -19.40 -6.20
N HIS A 105 11.92 -20.07 -5.06
CA HIS A 105 12.94 -20.97 -4.54
C HIS A 105 12.30 -22.32 -4.20
N ASN A 106 12.81 -23.39 -4.81
CA ASN A 106 12.13 -24.69 -4.85
C ASN A 106 12.52 -25.63 -3.69
N ASP A 107 13.37 -25.19 -2.76
CA ASP A 107 14.14 -26.08 -1.88
C ASP A 107 14.23 -25.58 -0.43
N TYR A 108 13.16 -24.98 0.10
CA TYR A 108 13.10 -24.59 1.51
C TYR A 108 12.29 -25.58 2.33
N GLN A 109 12.88 -26.03 3.44
CA GLN A 109 12.13 -26.54 4.59
C GLN A 109 11.50 -25.33 5.31
N ASP A 110 10.23 -25.44 5.70
CA ASP A 110 9.34 -24.35 6.14
C ASP A 110 9.94 -23.32 7.12
N ASP A 111 10.92 -23.71 7.94
CA ASP A 111 11.53 -22.85 8.98
C ASP A 111 12.48 -21.76 8.45
N GLU A 112 13.00 -21.91 7.23
CA GLU A 112 13.93 -20.94 6.63
C GLU A 112 13.21 -19.83 5.86
N LEU A 113 12.03 -20.13 5.31
CA LEU A 113 11.21 -19.17 4.55
C LEU A 113 10.79 -17.97 5.39
N ALA A 114 10.36 -18.21 6.64
CA ALA A 114 9.96 -17.14 7.54
C ALA A 114 11.12 -16.19 7.89
N LYS A 115 12.35 -16.72 8.02
CA LYS A 115 13.54 -15.93 8.34
C LYS A 115 13.97 -15.04 7.18
N VAL A 116 14.05 -15.59 5.96
CA VAL A 116 14.42 -14.82 4.77
C VAL A 116 13.37 -13.75 4.43
N THR A 117 12.09 -14.03 4.71
CA THR A 117 10.99 -13.07 4.52
C THR A 117 11.15 -11.84 5.43
N VAL A 118 11.51 -12.06 6.70
CA VAL A 118 11.71 -11.00 7.69
C VAL A 118 13.04 -10.27 7.48
N ASP A 119 14.11 -10.98 7.13
CA ASP A 119 15.45 -10.40 6.98
C ASP A 119 15.62 -9.62 5.66
N GLU A 120 14.90 -9.99 4.60
CA GLU A 120 15.01 -9.33 3.28
C GLU A 120 13.89 -8.35 2.94
N ASP A 121 12.95 -8.06 3.86
CA ASP A 121 11.78 -7.20 3.62
C ASP A 121 11.00 -7.63 2.34
N ARG A 122 10.58 -8.90 2.29
CA ARG A 122 9.83 -9.48 1.16
C ARG A 122 8.45 -9.96 1.61
N ILE A 123 7.47 -9.89 0.72
CA ILE A 123 6.11 -10.40 0.94
C ILE A 123 6.08 -11.89 0.60
N LEU A 124 5.84 -12.74 1.61
CA LEU A 124 5.69 -14.18 1.41
C LEU A 124 4.28 -14.52 0.92
N LEU A 125 4.21 -15.17 -0.25
CA LEU A 125 2.99 -15.77 -0.79
C LEU A 125 3.09 -17.28 -0.64
N THR A 126 2.20 -17.84 0.19
CA THR A 126 2.01 -19.29 0.33
C THR A 126 0.60 -19.66 -0.06
N ARG A 127 0.38 -20.93 -0.39
CA ARG A 127 -0.96 -21.49 -0.57
C ARG A 127 -1.03 -22.76 0.27
N ASP A 128 -1.89 -22.74 1.28
CA ASP A 128 -2.27 -23.97 1.97
C ASP A 128 -3.35 -24.72 1.15
N ARG A 129 -3.38 -26.04 1.29
CA ARG A 129 -4.21 -26.94 0.46
C ARG A 129 -5.72 -26.72 0.62
#